data_AF-A0A9E7B9A2-F1
#
_entry.id   AF-A0A9E7B9A2-F1
#
_cell.length_a   1.000
_cell.length_b   1.000
_cell.length_c   1.000
_cell.angle_alpha   90.00
_cell.angle_beta   90.00
_cell.angle_gamma   90.00
#
_symmetry.space_group_name_H-M   'P 1'
#
loop_
_entity.id
_entity.type
_entity.pdbx_description
1 polymer ?
#
loop_
_entity_poly.entity_id
_entity_poly.type
_entity_poly.pdbx_seq_one_letter_code
_entity_poly.pdbx_strand_id
1 'polypeptide(L)'
;MSYDAAQVPDIDWDRPEDTPGLTLIEGFFAGEQLGRNGFRRPWAEPVTVAIGCVASWCGGFSPGPMIAFIEMREGDYLLGSGPCGGMGFPATAEVERDLIRCARGGRCRPRDF
;
A
#
# COMPACT_ATOMS: atom_id res chain seq x y z
N MET A 1 7.84 -2.09 -5.10
CA MET A 1 7.04 -0.88 -5.36
C MET A 1 7.98 0.31 -5.35
N SER A 2 7.77 1.26 -6.25
CA SER A 2 8.57 2.48 -6.36
C SER A 2 7.66 3.67 -6.63
N TYR A 3 7.96 4.80 -5.99
CA TYR A 3 7.38 6.12 -6.21
C TYR A 3 8.39 7.16 -5.71
N ASP A 4 8.25 8.41 -6.12
CA ASP A 4 9.11 9.46 -5.59
C ASP A 4 8.65 9.88 -4.19
N ALA A 5 9.42 9.47 -3.18
CA ALA A 5 9.13 9.79 -1.78
C ALA A 5 9.25 11.29 -1.50
N ALA A 6 9.94 12.07 -2.33
CA ALA A 6 10.01 13.52 -2.19
C ALA A 6 8.70 14.23 -2.58
N GLN A 7 7.76 13.51 -3.23
CA GLN A 7 6.43 14.02 -3.54
C GLN A 7 5.43 13.80 -2.38
N VAL A 8 5.82 13.08 -1.33
CA VAL A 8 5.03 13.01 -0.08
C VAL A 8 5.11 14.38 0.61
N PRO A 9 3.97 14.97 1.02
CA PRO A 9 3.99 16.27 1.69
C PRO A 9 4.89 16.27 2.92
N ASP A 10 5.78 17.25 2.99
CA ASP A 10 6.43 17.62 4.25
C ASP A 10 5.45 18.45 5.08
N ILE A 11 5.53 18.28 6.39
CA ILE A 11 4.56 18.86 7.32
C ILE A 11 5.15 20.14 7.87
N ASP A 12 4.61 21.27 7.43
CA ASP A 12 4.89 22.56 8.03
C ASP A 12 4.19 22.64 9.39
N TRP A 13 4.97 22.54 10.46
CA TRP A 13 4.46 22.58 11.84
C TRP A 13 3.94 23.96 12.25
N ASP A 14 4.33 25.03 11.55
CA ASP A 14 3.81 26.37 11.81
C ASP A 14 2.45 26.59 11.12
N ARG A 15 2.14 25.80 10.08
CA ARG A 15 0.91 25.90 9.27
C ARG A 15 0.37 24.53 8.86
N PRO A 16 0.02 23.65 9.81
CA PRO A 16 -0.42 22.29 9.50
C PRO A 16 -1.69 22.24 8.65
N GLU A 17 -2.53 23.29 8.70
CA GLU A 17 -3.73 23.45 7.88
C GLU A 17 -3.47 23.58 6.38
N ASP A 18 -2.26 23.96 5.98
CA ASP A 18 -1.86 24.07 4.58
C ASP A 18 -1.45 22.71 3.97
N THR A 19 -1.29 21.66 4.81
CA THR A 19 -0.93 20.32 4.35
C THR A 19 -2.10 19.70 3.56
N PRO A 20 -1.91 19.28 2.30
CA PRO A 20 -2.98 18.64 1.53
C PRO A 20 -3.49 17.37 2.21
N GLY A 21 -4.80 17.22 2.36
CA GLY A 21 -5.39 16.02 2.95
C GLY A 21 -5.23 14.75 2.10
N LEU A 22 -4.93 14.89 0.81
CA LEU A 22 -4.66 13.79 -0.12
C LEU A 22 -3.65 14.24 -1.17
N THR A 23 -2.63 13.42 -1.39
CA THR A 23 -1.62 13.59 -2.44
C THR A 23 -1.58 12.33 -3.31
N LEU A 24 -1.69 12.52 -4.63
CA LEU A 24 -1.61 11.44 -5.61
C LEU A 24 -0.22 11.48 -6.26
N ILE A 25 0.50 10.35 -6.17
CA ILE A 25 1.87 10.22 -6.64
C ILE A 25 1.92 9.09 -7.67
N GLU A 26 2.56 9.33 -8.81
CA GLU A 26 2.80 8.27 -9.79
C GLU A 26 3.79 7.26 -9.24
N GLY A 27 3.48 5.98 -9.41
CA GLY A 27 4.32 4.88 -8.96
C GLY A 27 4.28 3.69 -9.91
N PHE A 28 5.09 2.70 -9.57
CA PHE A 28 5.15 1.44 -10.30
C PHE A 28 5.20 0.27 -9.32
N PHE A 29 4.42 -0.76 -9.61
CA PHE A 29 4.41 -1.97 -8.81
C PHE A 29 4.78 -3.15 -9.69
N ALA A 30 5.90 -3.81 -9.36
CA ALA A 30 6.36 -5.03 -9.99
C ALA A 30 6.44 -6.15 -8.95
N GLY A 31 5.86 -7.30 -9.28
CA GLY A 31 5.86 -8.47 -8.41
C GLY A 31 4.97 -9.58 -8.97
N GLU A 32 4.24 -10.24 -8.07
CA GLU A 32 3.31 -11.30 -8.42
C GLU A 32 1.93 -11.02 -7.82
N GLN A 33 0.87 -11.41 -8.54
CA GLN A 33 -0.49 -11.38 -8.05
C GLN A 33 -0.85 -12.65 -7.28
N LEU A 34 -1.63 -12.47 -6.22
CA LEU A 34 -2.25 -13.56 -5.49
C LEU A 34 -3.34 -14.22 -6.34
N GLY A 35 -3.19 -15.51 -6.61
CA GLY A 35 -4.24 -16.34 -7.19
C GLY A 35 -4.50 -17.60 -6.36
N ARG A 36 -5.30 -18.52 -6.91
CA ARG A 36 -5.60 -19.82 -6.27
C ARG A 36 -4.33 -20.60 -5.86
N ASN A 37 -3.26 -20.46 -6.64
CA ASN A 37 -1.98 -21.15 -6.42
C ASN A 37 -0.96 -20.33 -5.63
N GLY A 38 -1.36 -19.22 -5.01
CA GLY A 38 -0.47 -18.27 -4.33
C GLY A 38 -0.01 -17.15 -5.27
N PHE A 39 1.06 -16.46 -4.87
CA PHE A 39 1.76 -15.46 -5.68
C PHE A 39 2.57 -16.18 -6.76
N ARG A 40 2.01 -16.32 -7.96
CA ARG A 40 2.66 -17.02 -9.09
C ARG A 40 2.43 -16.37 -10.46
N ARG A 41 1.58 -15.35 -10.50
CA ARG A 41 1.23 -14.65 -11.74
C ARG A 41 2.03 -13.35 -11.76
N PRO A 42 3.03 -13.20 -12.65
CA PRO A 42 3.77 -11.95 -12.75
C PRO A 42 2.80 -10.80 -13.01
N TRP A 43 3.06 -9.66 -12.37
CA TRP A 43 2.30 -8.45 -12.58
C TRP A 43 3.18 -7.23 -12.39
N ALA A 44 3.11 -6.34 -13.36
CA ALA A 44 3.91 -5.12 -13.39
C ALA A 44 3.07 -4.03 -14.07
N GLU A 45 2.59 -3.07 -13.30
CA GLU A 45 1.74 -1.99 -13.80
C GLU A 45 2.10 -0.66 -13.14
N PRO A 46 1.86 0.47 -13.85
CA PRO A 46 1.76 1.77 -13.21
C PRO A 46 0.67 1.76 -12.13
N VAL A 47 0.92 2.45 -11.03
CA VAL A 47 -0.04 2.60 -9.94
C VAL A 47 -0.07 4.04 -9.47
N THR A 48 -1.24 4.52 -9.07
CA THR A 48 -1.37 5.78 -8.33
C THR A 48 -1.24 5.50 -6.84
N VAL A 49 -0.26 6.12 -6.20
CA VAL A 49 -0.03 6.05 -4.77
C VAL A 49 -0.81 7.21 -4.13
N ALA A 50 -1.85 6.87 -3.36
CA ALA A 50 -2.70 7.84 -2.70
C ALA A 50 -2.28 7.99 -1.24
N ILE A 51 -1.59 9.10 -0.91
CA ILE A 51 -1.15 9.42 0.44
C ILE A 51 -2.15 10.36 1.09
N GLY A 52 -2.87 9.86 2.10
CA GLY A 52 -3.75 10.64 2.93
C GLY A 52 -2.99 11.28 4.09
N CYS A 53 -3.33 12.53 4.40
CA CYS A 53 -2.82 13.25 5.56
C CYS A 53 -3.97 13.74 6.43
N VAL A 54 -3.82 13.66 7.75
CA VAL A 54 -4.75 14.22 8.73
C VAL A 54 -3.96 15.07 9.70
N ALA A 55 -4.26 16.37 9.71
CA ALA A 55 -3.47 17.38 10.44
C ALA A 55 -1.98 17.23 10.10
N SER A 56 -1.17 16.96 11.12
CA SER A 56 0.27 16.84 11.02
C SER A 56 0.77 15.40 10.86
N TRP A 57 -0.05 14.46 10.37
CA TRP A 57 0.40 13.10 10.05
C TRP A 57 -0.04 12.66 8.65
N CYS A 58 0.93 12.30 7.83
CA CYS A 58 0.73 11.68 6.52
C CYS A 58 0.93 10.17 6.61
N GLY A 59 0.23 9.46 5.74
CA GLY A 59 0.48 8.05 5.49
C GLY A 59 1.83 7.81 4.81
N GLY A 60 2.13 6.54 4.60
CA GLY A 60 3.33 6.11 3.91
C GLY A 60 3.42 4.61 3.76
N PHE A 61 4.47 4.17 3.09
CA PHE A 61 4.81 2.75 2.96
C PHE A 61 6.23 2.54 3.45
N SER A 62 6.43 1.48 4.24
CA SER A 62 7.78 1.07 4.63
C SER A 62 8.59 0.68 3.38
N PRO A 63 9.88 1.03 3.33
CA PRO A 63 10.75 0.60 2.24
C PRO A 63 10.90 -0.94 2.24
N GLY A 64 11.11 -1.50 1.05
CA GLY A 64 11.40 -2.92 0.86
C GLY A 64 10.26 -3.74 0.24
N PRO A 65 10.40 -5.08 0.21
CA PRO A 65 9.38 -5.97 -0.32
C PRO A 65 8.08 -5.89 0.48
N MET A 66 6.96 -5.75 -0.23
CA MET A 66 5.65 -5.59 0.38
C MET A 66 4.58 -6.44 -0.33
N ILE A 67 3.57 -6.84 0.43
CA ILE A 67 2.31 -7.35 -0.08
C ILE A 67 1.33 -6.19 -0.03
N ALA A 68 0.69 -5.88 -1.16
CA ALA A 68 -0.25 -4.78 -1.27
C ALA A 68 -1.61 -5.27 -1.77
N PHE A 69 -2.68 -4.67 -1.27
CA PHE A 69 -4.00 -4.76 -1.87
C PHE A 69 -4.21 -3.49 -2.70
N ILE A 70 -4.19 -3.66 -4.01
CA ILE A 70 -4.30 -2.57 -4.97
C ILE A 70 -5.73 -2.54 -5.46
N GLU A 71 -6.37 -1.38 -5.31
CA GLU A 71 -7.72 -1.16 -5.79
C GLU A 71 -7.70 -0.97 -7.30
N MET A 72 -8.67 -1.57 -8.01
CA MET A 72 -8.82 -1.44 -9.45
C MET A 72 -10.09 -0.63 -9.73
N ARG A 73 -9.96 0.51 -10.42
CA ARG A 73 -11.06 1.40 -10.79
C ARG A 73 -10.97 1.79 -12.26
N GLU A 74 -11.96 1.42 -13.06
CA GLU A 74 -12.09 1.87 -14.47
C GLU A 74 -10.83 1.69 -15.35
N GLY A 75 -9.92 0.78 -14.99
CA GLY A 75 -8.65 0.55 -15.68
C GLY A 75 -7.41 1.10 -14.95
N ASP A 76 -7.61 1.91 -13.91
CA ASP A 76 -6.56 2.43 -13.05
C ASP A 76 -6.32 1.56 -11.82
N TYR A 77 -5.10 1.64 -11.30
CA TYR A 77 -4.65 0.96 -10.09
C TYR A 77 -4.29 1.96 -9.01
N LEU A 78 -4.92 1.83 -7.84
CA LEU A 78 -4.72 2.74 -6.72
C LEU A 78 -4.23 1.98 -5.48
N LEU A 79 -3.16 2.49 -4.88
CA LEU A 79 -2.60 1.99 -3.64
C LEU A 79 -2.63 3.09 -2.58
N GLY A 80 -3.54 2.96 -1.63
CA GLY A 80 -3.77 3.95 -0.58
C GLY A 80 -2.98 3.71 0.70
N SER A 81 -2.46 4.79 1.29
CA SER A 81 -1.97 4.83 2.67
C SER A 81 -2.37 6.13 3.34
N GLY A 82 -2.97 6.01 4.52
CA GLY A 82 -3.32 7.14 5.39
C GLY A 82 -2.52 7.10 6.69
N PRO A 83 -2.78 8.06 7.61
CA PRO A 83 -2.06 8.15 8.88
C PRO A 83 -2.31 6.96 9.80
N CYS A 84 -3.41 6.22 9.62
CA CYS A 84 -3.70 5.00 10.37
C CYS A 84 -3.17 3.72 9.68
N GLY A 85 -2.27 3.88 8.71
CA GLY A 85 -1.76 2.80 7.86
C GLY A 85 -2.43 2.77 6.49
N GLY A 86 -2.13 1.72 5.74
CA GLY A 86 -2.58 1.57 4.37
C GLY A 86 -2.77 0.12 3.98
N MET A 87 -2.98 -0.09 2.69
CA MET A 87 -3.18 -1.44 2.13
C MET A 87 -1.85 -2.12 1.76
N GLY A 88 -0.75 -1.71 2.39
CA GLY A 88 0.60 -2.22 2.14
C GLY A 88 1.21 -2.79 3.42
N PHE A 89 1.68 -4.03 3.34
CA PHE A 89 2.19 -4.80 4.48
C PHE A 89 3.58 -5.36 4.16
N PRO A 90 4.47 -5.53 5.16
CA PRO A 90 5.76 -6.20 4.95
C PRO A 90 5.59 -7.62 4.38
N ALA A 91 6.31 -7.94 3.31
CA ALA A 91 6.25 -9.26 2.67
C ALA A 91 7.11 -10.30 3.42
N THR A 92 6.70 -10.70 4.62
CA THR A 92 7.35 -11.80 5.33
C THR A 92 6.76 -13.15 4.89
N ALA A 93 7.57 -14.21 4.95
CA ALA A 93 7.10 -15.56 4.63
C ALA A 93 5.92 -16.01 5.53
N GLU A 94 5.79 -15.43 6.72
CA GLU A 94 4.68 -15.71 7.61
C GLU A 94 3.38 -15.03 7.15
N VAL A 95 3.44 -13.73 6.81
CA VAL A 95 2.31 -12.98 6.27
C VAL A 95 1.84 -13.60 4.96
N GLU A 96 2.77 -13.98 4.08
CA GLU A 96 2.44 -14.64 2.81
C GLU A 96 1.69 -15.96 3.02
N ARG A 97 2.19 -16.84 3.91
CA ARG A 97 1.54 -18.11 4.22
C ARG A 97 0.15 -17.91 4.81
N ASP A 98 -0.01 -16.94 5.71
CA ASP A 98 -1.29 -16.63 6.33
C ASP A 98 -2.30 -16.13 5.29
N LEU A 99 -1.87 -15.22 4.41
CA LEU A 99 -2.70 -14.68 3.35
C LEU A 99 -3.13 -15.77 2.35
N ILE A 100 -2.21 -16.62 1.90
CA ILE A 100 -2.53 -17.74 1.00
C ILE A 100 -3.52 -18.71 1.65
N ARG A 101 -3.33 -19.04 2.93
CA ARG A 101 -4.26 -19.90 3.68
C ARG A 101 -5.64 -19.27 3.78
N CYS A 102 -5.71 -17.99 4.14
CA CYS A 102 -6.95 -17.24 4.28
C CYS A 102 -7.71 -17.16 2.94
N ALA A 103 -7.02 -16.80 1.86
CA ALA A 103 -7.59 -16.69 0.51
C ALA A 103 -8.12 -18.04 -0.03
N ARG A 104 -7.69 -19.17 0.52
CA ARG A 104 -8.17 -20.53 0.20
C ARG A 104 -9.32 -21.00 1.09
N GLY A 105 -9.89 -20.13 1.94
CA GLY A 105 -10.97 -20.48 2.86
C GLY A 105 -10.49 -21.14 4.16
N GLY A 106 -9.19 -21.14 4.43
CA GLY A 106 -8.65 -21.52 5.73
C GLY A 106 -8.90 -20.45 6.80
N ARG A 107 -8.49 -20.72 8.04
CA ARG A 107 -8.61 -19.75 9.14
C ARG A 107 -7.73 -18.51 8.88
N CYS A 108 -8.38 -17.35 8.85
CA CYS A 108 -7.72 -16.04 8.88
C CYS A 108 -7.53 -15.64 10.35
N ARG A 109 -6.30 -15.45 10.79
CA ARG A 109 -6.00 -15.02 12.16
C ARG A 109 -5.69 -13.52 12.15
N PRO A 110 -6.42 -12.70 12.91
CA PRO A 110 -6.02 -11.33 13.17
C PRO A 110 -4.61 -11.29 13.76
N ARG A 111 -3.85 -10.28 13.38
CA ARG A 111 -2.56 -9.94 13.98
C ARG A 111 -2.80 -8.68 14.79
N ASP A 112 -2.30 -8.66 16.02
CA ASP A 112 -2.17 -7.43 16.77
C ASP A 112 -0.96 -6.68 16.18
N PHE A 113 -1.19 -5.42 15.77
CA PHE A 113 -0.18 -4.52 15.21
C PHE A 113 0.10 -3.39 16.20
#